data_AF-A0A9W9NNM8-F1
#
_entry.id   AF-A0A9W9NNM8-F1
#
_cell.length_a   1.000
_cell.length_b   1.000
_cell.length_c   1.000
_cell.angle_alpha   90.00
_cell.angle_beta   90.00
_cell.angle_gamma   90.00
#
_symmetry.space_group_name_H-M   'P 1'
#
loop_
_entity.id
_entity.type
_entity.pdbx_description
1 polymer ?
#
loop_
_entity_poly.entity_id
_entity_poly.type
_entity_poly.pdbx_seq_one_letter_code
_entity_poly.pdbx_strand_id
1 'polypeptide(L)'
;MTKVMETLDLPIPPFILRRRLVVKVETQEKDRHRVTATGVDTDGTPMTFLQSVRLEGCRRVARAEPFIILLRELLQSGSKLKLDLESMGHYNEPNLELVHEYDGEEEVLYWLEFHVQSGEWSIVKEEGLADATESLVIKK
;
A
#
# COMPACT_ATOMS: atom_id res chain seq x y z
N MET A 1 -19.34 2.32 7.69
CA MET A 1 -20.50 1.49 7.29
C MET A 1 -20.96 0.51 8.36
N THR A 2 -20.06 -0.14 9.09
CA THR A 2 -20.38 -1.21 10.06
C THR A 2 -21.42 -0.82 11.12
N LYS A 3 -21.24 0.34 11.79
CA LYS A 3 -22.18 0.84 12.81
C LYS A 3 -23.59 1.13 12.27
N VAL A 4 -23.69 1.52 11.00
CA VAL A 4 -24.99 1.80 10.37
C VAL A 4 -25.76 0.51 10.15
N MET A 5 -25.09 -0.53 9.65
CA MET A 5 -25.71 -1.84 9.41
C MET A 5 -26.13 -2.52 10.72
N GLU A 6 -25.29 -2.42 11.76
CA GLU A 6 -25.62 -2.87 13.12
C GLU A 6 -26.86 -2.16 13.67
N THR A 7 -26.96 -0.84 13.49
CA THR A 7 -28.14 -0.05 13.92
C THR A 7 -29.41 -0.46 13.17
N LEU A 8 -29.27 -0.86 11.91
CA LEU A 8 -30.40 -1.24 11.04
C LEU A 8 -30.75 -2.73 11.13
N ASP A 9 -30.04 -3.52 11.93
CA ASP A 9 -30.16 -4.99 12.00
C ASP A 9 -30.06 -5.67 10.63
N LEU A 10 -29.21 -5.11 9.76
CA LEU A 10 -28.95 -5.64 8.42
C LEU A 10 -27.59 -6.36 8.40
N PRO A 11 -27.53 -7.60 7.90
CA PRO A 11 -26.25 -8.28 7.75
C PRO A 11 -25.39 -7.56 6.72
N ILE A 12 -24.10 -7.43 7.01
CA ILE A 12 -23.12 -6.97 6.02
C ILE A 12 -22.90 -8.13 5.04
N PRO A 13 -23.15 -7.96 3.73
CA PRO A 13 -22.90 -9.02 2.77
C PRO A 13 -21.40 -9.38 2.76
N PRO A 14 -21.04 -10.65 2.50
CA PRO A 14 -19.64 -11.02 2.36
C PRO A 14 -19.07 -10.40 1.08
N PHE A 15 -18.01 -9.63 1.21
CA PHE A 15 -17.22 -9.16 0.08
C PHE A 15 -15.76 -8.93 0.49
N ILE A 16 -14.91 -8.80 -0.53
CA ILE A 16 -13.49 -8.49 -0.40
C ILE A 16 -13.29 -7.05 -0.87
N LEU A 17 -12.77 -6.20 0.02
CA LEU A 17 -12.38 -4.84 -0.34
C LEU A 17 -10.98 -4.88 -0.92
N ARG A 18 -10.83 -4.49 -2.19
CA ARG A 18 -9.53 -4.44 -2.87
C ARG A 18 -9.01 -3.01 -2.91
N ARG A 19 -7.75 -2.84 -2.55
CA ARG A 19 -7.00 -1.58 -2.66
C ARG A 19 -5.68 -1.86 -3.38
N ARG A 20 -5.16 -0.84 -4.05
CA ARG A 20 -3.84 -0.90 -4.67
C ARG A 20 -2.95 0.17 -4.07
N LEU A 21 -1.74 -0.22 -3.71
CA LEU A 21 -0.75 0.65 -3.10
C LEU A 21 0.55 0.56 -3.89
N VAL A 22 1.02 1.70 -4.38
CA VAL A 22 2.37 1.84 -4.92
C VAL A 22 3.31 2.24 -3.80
N VAL A 23 4.38 1.47 -3.61
CA VAL A 23 5.53 1.84 -2.78
C VAL A 23 6.68 2.15 -3.72
N LYS A 24 7.14 3.41 -3.68
CA LYS A 24 8.28 3.88 -4.45
C LYS A 24 9.43 4.21 -3.51
N VAL A 25 10.63 3.71 -3.82
CA VAL A 25 11.84 4.04 -3.08
C VAL A 25 12.82 4.72 -4.03
N GLU A 26 13.12 6.00 -3.78
CA GLU A 26 14.06 6.79 -4.57
C GLU A 26 15.33 7.03 -3.75
N THR A 27 16.51 6.80 -4.34
CA THR A 27 17.79 7.15 -3.72
C THR A 27 18.17 8.59 -4.11
N GLN A 28 18.39 9.43 -3.11
CA GLN A 28 18.82 10.82 -3.24
C GLN A 28 20.33 10.95 -2.98
N GLU A 29 20.86 12.16 -3.17
CA GLU A 29 22.25 12.49 -2.84
C GLU A 29 22.59 12.16 -1.37
N LYS A 30 23.84 11.71 -1.15
CA LYS A 30 24.40 11.40 0.18
C LYS A 30 23.66 10.27 0.92
N ASP A 31 23.32 9.20 0.21
CA ASP A 31 22.73 7.97 0.77
C ASP A 31 21.44 8.21 1.57
N ARG A 32 20.63 9.16 1.09
CA ARG A 32 19.30 9.43 1.62
C ARG A 32 18.29 8.72 0.75
N HIS A 33 17.29 8.08 1.35
CA HIS A 33 16.22 7.44 0.60
C HIS A 33 14.89 8.11 0.87
N ARG A 34 14.07 8.21 -0.16
CA ARG A 34 12.70 8.72 -0.08
C ARG A 34 11.75 7.56 -0.36
N VAL A 35 11.04 7.15 0.68
CA VAL A 35 9.96 6.15 0.56
C VAL A 35 8.66 6.91 0.37
N THR A 36 7.95 6.63 -0.71
CA THR A 36 6.65 7.22 -1.01
C THR A 36 5.62 6.09 -1.09
N ALA A 37 4.54 6.19 -0.33
CA ALA A 37 3.40 5.30 -0.41
C ALA A 37 2.21 6.05 -1.02
N THR A 38 1.61 5.50 -2.07
CA THR A 38 0.52 6.14 -2.83
C THR A 38 -0.57 5.12 -3.11
N GLY A 39 -1.80 5.39 -2.69
CA GLY A 39 -2.93 4.60 -3.14
C GLY A 39 -3.25 4.91 -4.60
N VAL A 40 -3.61 3.90 -5.39
CA VAL A 40 -3.94 4.06 -6.81
C VAL A 40 -5.23 3.31 -7.17
N ASP A 41 -5.95 3.80 -8.16
CA ASP A 41 -7.10 3.12 -8.76
C ASP A 41 -6.65 2.19 -9.92
N THR A 42 -7.60 1.55 -10.58
CA THR A 42 -7.38 0.54 -11.60
C THR A 42 -6.64 1.03 -12.84
N ASP A 43 -6.73 2.33 -13.12
CA ASP A 43 -6.09 3.06 -14.21
C ASP A 43 -4.79 3.77 -13.80
N GLY A 44 -4.34 3.59 -12.55
CA GLY A 44 -3.16 4.25 -12.01
C GLY A 44 -3.42 5.66 -11.46
N THR A 45 -4.67 6.15 -11.50
CA THR A 45 -5.03 7.44 -10.91
C THR A 45 -4.82 7.39 -9.39
N PRO A 46 -4.13 8.36 -8.77
CA PRO A 46 -3.98 8.40 -7.32
C PRO A 46 -5.33 8.42 -6.60
N MET A 47 -5.48 7.58 -5.58
CA MET A 47 -6.68 7.43 -4.77
C MET A 47 -6.32 7.37 -3.28
N THR A 48 -6.97 8.20 -2.48
CA THR A 48 -6.78 8.20 -1.03
C THR A 48 -7.66 7.14 -0.34
N PHE A 49 -7.03 6.24 0.41
CA PHE A 49 -7.73 5.34 1.35
C PHE A 49 -7.02 5.18 2.70
N LEU A 50 -5.81 5.74 2.82
CA LEU A 50 -5.01 5.73 4.03
C LEU A 50 -5.19 7.04 4.78
N GLN A 51 -5.19 6.96 6.10
CA GLN A 51 -5.12 8.09 7.01
C GLN A 51 -3.67 8.43 7.34
N SER A 52 -2.82 7.42 7.52
CA SER A 52 -1.40 7.63 7.78
C SER A 52 -0.52 6.45 7.40
N VAL A 53 0.76 6.74 7.18
CA VAL A 53 1.81 5.76 6.91
C VAL A 53 2.96 6.00 7.87
N ARG A 54 3.40 4.95 8.56
CA ARG A 54 4.58 4.95 9.41
C ARG A 54 5.55 3.90 8.90
N LEU A 55 6.84 4.21 8.95
CA LEU A 55 7.90 3.24 8.69
C LEU A 55 8.53 2.85 10.04
N GLU A 56 8.75 1.57 10.27
CA GLU A 56 9.45 1.09 11.47
C GLU A 56 10.84 1.74 11.58
N GLY A 57 11.24 2.12 12.79
CA GLY A 57 12.48 2.86 13.03
C GLY A 57 12.40 4.38 12.73
N CYS A 58 11.38 4.85 12.00
CA CYS A 58 11.16 6.28 11.79
C CYS A 58 10.27 6.91 12.88
N ARG A 59 10.72 8.03 13.44
CA ARG A 59 9.93 8.79 14.43
C ARG A 59 8.73 9.54 13.84
N ARG A 60 8.79 9.88 12.55
CA ARG A 60 7.76 10.68 11.87
C ARG A 60 6.75 9.75 11.20
N VAL A 61 5.48 10.14 11.28
CA VAL A 61 4.36 9.51 10.60
C VAL A 61 3.91 10.44 9.48
N ALA A 62 3.79 9.93 8.27
CA ALA A 62 3.21 10.67 7.14
C ALA A 62 1.67 10.65 7.29
N ARG A 63 1.03 11.82 7.36
CA ARG A 63 -0.43 11.97 7.59
C ARG A 63 -1.14 12.69 6.45
N ALA A 64 -0.41 13.06 5.41
CA ALA A 64 -0.95 13.76 4.26
C ALA A 64 -0.33 13.17 3.00
N GLU A 65 -1.14 13.08 1.95
CA GLU A 65 -0.67 12.63 0.64
C GLU A 65 0.12 13.74 -0.08
N PRO A 66 1.16 13.37 -0.86
CA PRO A 66 1.75 12.03 -0.95
C PRO A 66 2.44 11.60 0.35
N PHE A 67 2.26 10.35 0.79
CA PHE A 67 2.83 9.87 2.04
C PHE A 67 4.34 9.63 1.90
N ILE A 68 5.12 10.65 2.24
CA ILE A 68 6.57 10.64 2.07
C ILE A 68 7.28 10.46 3.42
N ILE A 69 8.20 9.51 3.47
CA ILE A 69 9.11 9.29 4.59
C ILE A 69 10.56 9.38 4.07
N LEU A 70 11.37 10.18 4.75
CA LEU A 70 12.79 10.38 4.42
C LEU A 70 13.66 9.55 5.36
N LEU A 71 14.41 8.62 4.79
CA LEU A 71 15.45 7.83 5.43
C LEU A 71 16.81 8.47 5.21
N ARG A 72 17.64 8.49 6.26
CA ARG A 72 19.02 9.02 6.23
C ARG A 72 20.06 7.91 6.43
N GLU A 73 19.65 6.68 6.21
CA GLU A 73 20.44 5.47 6.40
C GLU A 73 20.61 4.81 5.05
N LEU A 74 21.80 4.28 4.78
CA LEU A 74 22.07 3.53 3.56
C LEU A 74 21.24 2.25 3.55
N LEU A 75 20.37 2.11 2.55
CA LEU A 75 19.66 0.86 2.29
C LEU A 75 20.51 -0.03 1.38
N GLN A 76 20.63 -1.30 1.77
CA GLN A 76 21.24 -2.35 0.95
C GLN A 76 20.14 -3.18 0.29
N SER A 77 20.36 -3.68 -0.93
CA SER A 77 19.42 -4.64 -1.53
C SER A 77 19.15 -5.81 -0.57
N GLY A 78 17.89 -6.22 -0.46
CA GLY A 78 17.36 -7.16 0.53
C GLY A 78 16.93 -6.52 1.87
N SER A 79 17.08 -5.20 2.03
CA SER A 79 16.64 -4.51 3.26
C SER A 79 15.12 -4.56 3.40
N LYS A 80 14.61 -4.86 4.59
CA LYS A 80 13.18 -4.93 4.87
C LYS A 80 12.66 -3.61 5.45
N LEU A 81 11.80 -2.94 4.71
CA LEU A 81 11.08 -1.73 5.10
C LEU A 81 9.68 -2.13 5.58
N LYS A 82 9.43 -2.07 6.89
CA LYS A 82 8.10 -2.37 7.45
C LYS A 82 7.25 -1.11 7.57
N LEU A 83 6.18 -1.04 6.79
CA LEU A 83 5.24 0.06 6.73
C LEU A 83 3.98 -0.28 7.52
N ASP A 84 3.66 0.49 8.55
CA ASP A 84 2.35 0.46 9.19
C ASP A 84 1.41 1.41 8.46
N LEU A 85 0.33 0.86 7.91
CA LEU A 85 -0.68 1.56 7.13
C LEU A 85 -1.96 1.70 7.96
N GLU A 86 -2.32 2.94 8.30
CA GLU A 86 -3.58 3.26 8.96
C GLU A 86 -4.63 3.58 7.90
N SER A 87 -5.69 2.78 7.82
CA SER A 87 -6.79 2.98 6.88
C SER A 87 -7.79 4.04 7.39
N MET A 88 -8.56 4.66 6.50
CA MET A 88 -9.62 5.60 6.90
C MET A 88 -10.78 4.98 7.70
N GLY A 89 -10.85 3.65 7.81
CA GLY A 89 -11.80 2.94 8.68
C GLY A 89 -13.24 2.88 8.13
N HIS A 90 -13.45 2.97 6.82
CA HIS A 90 -14.78 2.90 6.21
C HIS A 90 -15.51 1.58 6.52
N TYR A 91 -14.75 0.49 6.64
CA TYR A 91 -15.21 -0.87 6.88
C TYR A 91 -14.63 -1.47 8.16
N ASN A 92 -14.17 -0.63 9.10
CA ASN A 92 -13.46 -1.07 10.31
C ASN A 92 -12.19 -1.86 9.99
N GLU A 93 -11.47 -1.45 8.94
CA GLU A 93 -10.22 -2.04 8.54
C GLU A 93 -9.18 -1.87 9.68
N PRO A 94 -8.54 -2.95 10.17
CA PRO A 94 -7.42 -2.82 11.09
C PRO A 94 -6.20 -2.26 10.36
N ASN A 95 -5.24 -1.72 11.12
CA ASN A 95 -3.95 -1.30 10.56
C ASN A 95 -3.27 -2.49 9.87
N LEU A 96 -2.64 -2.22 8.74
CA LEU A 96 -1.94 -3.22 7.94
C LEU A 96 -0.43 -3.01 8.05
N GLU A 97 0.30 -4.03 8.48
CA GLU A 97 1.75 -4.06 8.37
C GLU A 97 2.13 -4.61 6.99
N LEU A 98 2.85 -3.81 6.20
CA LEU A 98 3.38 -4.19 4.89
C LEU A 98 4.92 -4.27 4.98
N VAL A 99 5.47 -5.44 4.69
CA VAL A 99 6.92 -5.62 4.57
C VAL A 99 7.33 -5.49 3.11
N HIS A 100 8.02 -4.40 2.80
CA HIS A 100 8.60 -4.16 1.49
C HIS A 100 10.09 -4.51 1.52
N GLU A 101 10.53 -5.36 0.59
CA GLU A 101 11.94 -5.69 0.41
C GLU A 101 12.53 -4.76 -0.64
N TYR A 102 13.51 -3.97 -0.21
CA TYR A 102 14.21 -2.99 -1.04
C TYR A 102 15.22 -3.70 -1.96
N ASP A 103 15.11 -3.50 -3.27
CA ASP A 103 16.04 -4.01 -4.28
C ASP A 103 16.68 -2.90 -5.13
N GLY A 104 16.66 -1.66 -4.65
CA GLY A 104 17.23 -0.51 -5.34
C GLY A 104 16.19 0.58 -5.58
N GLU A 105 16.47 1.48 -6.54
CA GLU A 105 15.48 2.45 -6.96
C GLU A 105 14.34 1.71 -7.69
N GLU A 106 13.20 1.61 -7.02
CA GLU A 106 12.10 0.76 -7.48
C GLU A 106 10.73 1.39 -7.23
N GLU A 107 9.76 0.88 -7.98
CA GLU A 107 8.35 1.18 -7.82
C GLU A 107 7.59 -0.14 -7.85
N VAL A 108 6.95 -0.48 -6.74
CA VAL A 108 6.27 -1.77 -6.55
C VAL A 108 4.79 -1.55 -6.25
N LEU A 109 3.95 -2.26 -6.99
CA LEU A 109 2.51 -2.27 -6.79
C LEU A 109 2.11 -3.45 -5.88
N TYR A 110 1.32 -3.14 -4.86
CA TYR A 110 0.75 -4.10 -3.92
C TYR A 110 -0.76 -4.11 -4.03
N TRP A 111 -1.33 -5.30 -4.14
CA TRP A 111 -2.75 -5.55 -3.97
C TRP A 111 -3.03 -5.88 -2.51
N LEU A 112 -3.88 -5.08 -1.89
CA LEU A 112 -4.31 -5.25 -0.50
C LEU A 112 -5.77 -5.67 -0.53
N GLU A 113 -6.06 -6.88 -0.08
CA GLU A 113 -7.43 -7.38 -0.01
C GLU A 113 -7.87 -7.54 1.44
N PHE A 114 -8.93 -6.84 1.83
CA PHE A 114 -9.54 -6.95 3.15
C PHE A 114 -10.81 -7.78 3.10
N HIS A 115 -10.81 -8.90 3.81
CA HIS A 115 -11.97 -9.76 3.98
C HIS A 115 -12.88 -9.19 5.08
N VAL A 116 -13.95 -8.50 4.70
CA VAL A 116 -14.81 -7.77 5.66
C VAL A 116 -15.46 -8.68 6.72
N GLN A 117 -15.69 -9.95 6.38
CA GLN A 117 -16.30 -10.91 7.30
C GLN A 117 -15.31 -11.45 8.35
N SER A 118 -14.07 -11.75 7.97
CA SER A 118 -13.05 -12.27 8.91
C SER A 118 -12.24 -11.16 9.58
N GLY A 119 -12.19 -9.96 8.98
CA GLY A 119 -11.32 -8.87 9.42
C GLY A 119 -9.85 -9.07 9.04
N GLU A 120 -9.56 -9.98 8.10
CA GLU A 120 -8.20 -10.34 7.71
C GLU A 120 -7.76 -9.61 6.44
N TRP A 121 -6.46 -9.31 6.38
CA TRP A 121 -5.80 -8.78 5.20
C TRP A 121 -5.04 -9.88 4.46
N SER A 122 -5.09 -9.85 3.13
CA SER A 122 -4.14 -10.53 2.25
C SER A 122 -3.38 -9.49 1.42
N ILE A 123 -2.11 -9.77 1.16
CA ILE A 123 -1.22 -8.89 0.41
C ILE A 123 -0.63 -9.69 -0.74
N VAL A 124 -0.73 -9.16 -1.96
CA VAL A 124 -0.07 -9.71 -3.14
C VAL A 124 0.83 -8.63 -3.74
N LYS A 125 2.12 -8.91 -3.84
CA LYS A 125 3.07 -8.08 -4.60
C LYS A 125 2.87 -8.38 -6.08
N GLU A 126 2.66 -7.35 -6.90
CA GLU A 126 2.63 -7.51 -8.35
C GLU A 126 4.07 -7.55 -8.86
N GLU A 127 4.48 -8.71 -9.36
CA GLU A 127 5.79 -8.88 -9.99
C GLU A 127 5.76 -8.27 -11.39
N GLY A 128 6.43 -7.12 -11.55
CA GLY A 128 6.85 -6.59 -12.85
C GLY A 128 5.89 -5.59 -13.51
N LEU A 129 6.22 -4.30 -13.41
CA LEU A 129 5.93 -3.32 -14.48
C LEU A 129 7.03 -3.33 -15.57
N ALA A 130 8.07 -4.16 -15.42
CA ALA A 130 9.23 -4.20 -16.33
C ALA A 130 9.04 -5.11 -17.57
N ASP A 131 8.00 -5.97 -17.61
CA ASP A 131 7.78 -6.95 -18.70
C ASP A 131 6.41 -6.82 -19.40
N ALA A 132 5.61 -5.82 -19.05
CA ALA A 132 4.23 -5.69 -19.56
C ALA A 132 4.10 -5.00 -20.94
N THR A 133 5.19 -4.81 -21.68
CA THR A 133 5.14 -4.27 -23.06
C THR A 133 5.03 -5.33 -24.17
N GLU A 134 5.08 -6.64 -23.88
CA GLU A 134 5.06 -7.67 -24.94
C GLU A 134 3.79 -8.52 -25.08
N SER A 135 2.77 -8.39 -24.22
CA SER A 135 1.60 -9.28 -24.26
C SER A 135 0.30 -8.70 -24.84
N LEU A 136 0.36 -7.53 -25.50
CA LEU A 136 -0.75 -7.03 -26.34
C LEU A 136 -0.55 -7.33 -27.83
N VAL A 137 -0.36 -8.62 -28.17
CA VAL A 137 -0.73 -9.11 -29.51
C VAL A 137 -2.11 -9.74 -29.41
N ILE A 138 -3.12 -8.92 -29.71
CA ILE A 138 -4.48 -9.38 -29.99
C ILE A 138 -4.42 -10.31 -31.21
N LYS A 139 -4.54 -11.62 -30.99
CA LYS A 139 -4.88 -12.56 -32.06
C LYS A 139 -6.37 -12.39 -32.38
N LYS A 140 -6.66 -11.90 -33.58
CA LYS A 140 -7.90 -12.15 -34.31
C LYS A 140 -7.68 -13.33 -35.25
#